data_AF-A0A7C7G483-F1
#
_entry.id   AF-A0A7C7G483-F1
#
_cell.length_a   1.000
_cell.length_b   1.000
_cell.length_c   1.000
_cell.angle_alpha   90.00
_cell.angle_beta   90.00
_cell.angle_gamma   90.00
#
_symmetry.space_group_name_H-M   'P 1'
#
loop_
_entity.id
_entity.type
_entity.pdbx_description
1 polymer ?
#
loop_
_entity_poly.entity_id
_entity_poly.type
_entity_poly.pdbx_seq_one_letter_code
_entity_poly.pdbx_strand_id
1 'polypeptide(L)'
;MSRRKKPKFEDLIEQIDLEIRKRKSKWNLTALAWMDFDDVSQILRIHIFKKWHLYDNRKPLNPWINRIISNQIKNLIRNNYGNYCRPCLKCAAAEAGDLCYIYGKQSEACPLYANWAKTKKQAYNAKLPVCIDDHSHEINATEYSGLDVISMMGKLNVKLKSVLKPAEWKIYEALYINNVSEEDTATLMGYKTSEKNRVPGYKQIKNVKKAIIQKVKKMLKDGDIEIL
;
A
#
# COMPACT_ATOMS: atom_id res chain seq x y z
N MET A 1 -36.03 44.89 -26.36
CA MET A 1 -35.58 43.48 -26.39
C MET A 1 -36.49 42.65 -25.49
N SER A 2 -37.26 41.73 -26.08
CA SER A 2 -38.20 40.86 -25.35
C SER A 2 -37.48 40.09 -24.23
N ARG A 3 -37.98 40.20 -22.98
CA ARG A 3 -37.47 39.43 -21.84
C ARG A 3 -37.80 37.95 -22.11
N ARG A 4 -36.82 37.18 -22.60
CA ARG A 4 -36.95 35.72 -22.72
C ARG A 4 -37.41 35.18 -21.36
N LYS A 5 -38.52 34.45 -21.34
CA LYS A 5 -39.05 33.83 -20.13
C LYS A 5 -38.00 32.83 -19.63
N LYS A 6 -37.75 32.81 -18.32
CA LYS A 6 -36.82 31.84 -17.73
C LYS A 6 -37.41 30.44 -17.91
N PRO A 7 -36.68 29.48 -18.50
CA PRO A 7 -37.17 28.12 -18.63
C PRO A 7 -37.39 27.53 -17.25
N LYS A 8 -38.39 26.65 -17.13
CA LYS A 8 -38.54 25.88 -15.91
C LYS A 8 -37.41 24.85 -15.81
N PHE A 9 -37.18 24.35 -14.61
CA PHE A 9 -36.12 23.36 -14.39
C PHE A 9 -36.45 22.05 -15.12
N GLU A 10 -37.72 21.67 -15.05
CA GLU A 10 -38.31 20.46 -15.61
C GLU A 10 -38.15 20.41 -17.13
N ASP A 11 -38.24 21.57 -17.80
CA ASP A 11 -38.06 21.70 -19.24
C ASP A 11 -36.64 21.33 -19.72
N LEU A 12 -35.65 21.35 -18.80
CA LEU A 12 -34.23 21.16 -19.11
C LEU A 12 -33.61 19.96 -18.38
N ILE A 13 -34.45 19.09 -17.81
CA ILE A 13 -34.00 17.97 -16.98
C ILE A 13 -33.11 16.99 -17.75
N GLU A 14 -33.44 16.68 -19.00
CA GLU A 14 -32.64 15.78 -19.84
C GLU A 14 -31.23 16.32 -20.10
N GLN A 15 -31.12 17.63 -20.33
CA GLN A 15 -29.85 18.31 -20.55
C GLN A 15 -29.01 18.31 -19.26
N ILE A 16 -29.64 18.56 -18.11
CA ILE A 16 -28.99 18.48 -16.79
C ILE A 16 -28.44 17.07 -16.55
N ASP A 17 -29.26 16.05 -16.81
CA ASP A 17 -28.93 14.65 -16.59
C ASP A 17 -27.79 14.17 -17.50
N LEU A 18 -27.74 14.66 -18.74
CA LEU A 18 -26.62 14.42 -19.63
C LEU A 18 -25.32 15.01 -19.08
N GLU A 19 -25.34 16.25 -18.57
CA GLU A 19 -24.15 16.87 -17.97
C GLU A 19 -23.70 16.19 -16.67
N ILE A 20 -24.64 15.67 -15.87
CA ILE A 20 -24.33 14.85 -14.68
C ILE A 20 -23.66 13.54 -15.10
N ARG A 21 -24.24 12.79 -16.05
CA ARG A 21 -23.68 11.49 -16.50
C ARG A 21 -22.25 11.59 -17.01
N LYS A 22 -21.87 12.69 -17.67
CA LYS A 22 -20.48 12.96 -18.10
C LYS A 22 -19.46 12.98 -16.95
N ARG A 23 -19.91 13.10 -15.70
CA ARG A 23 -19.06 13.12 -14.50
C ARG A 23 -18.97 11.77 -13.80
N LYS A 24 -19.66 10.73 -14.29
CA LYS A 24 -19.59 9.37 -13.72
C LYS A 24 -18.16 8.86 -13.61
N SER A 25 -17.35 9.01 -14.66
CA SER A 25 -15.94 8.60 -14.66
C SER A 25 -15.04 9.40 -13.72
N LYS A 26 -15.49 10.55 -13.21
CA LYS A 26 -14.75 11.34 -12.20
C LYS A 26 -15.15 10.95 -10.78
N TRP A 27 -16.23 10.20 -10.60
CA TRP A 27 -16.64 9.68 -9.32
C TRP A 27 -15.88 8.38 -9.03
N ASN A 28 -14.78 8.51 -8.30
CA ASN A 28 -13.88 7.39 -8.00
C ASN A 28 -14.00 6.90 -6.54
N LEU A 29 -14.99 7.41 -5.79
CA LEU A 29 -15.23 6.99 -4.41
C LEU A 29 -16.11 5.74 -4.34
N THR A 30 -15.72 4.68 -5.06
CA THR A 30 -16.37 3.36 -4.99
C THR A 30 -16.19 2.69 -3.63
N ALA A 31 -15.25 3.17 -2.81
CA ALA A 31 -15.06 2.70 -1.43
C ALA A 31 -16.25 3.03 -0.50
N LEU A 32 -17.14 3.96 -0.88
CA LEU A 32 -18.35 4.26 -0.13
C LEU A 32 -19.49 3.33 -0.58
N ALA A 33 -19.61 2.17 0.08
CA ALA A 33 -20.61 1.16 -0.27
C ALA A 33 -22.07 1.65 -0.19
N TRP A 34 -22.34 2.72 0.55
CA TRP A 34 -23.69 3.27 0.79
C TRP A 34 -24.07 4.44 -0.12
N MET A 35 -23.15 4.95 -0.96
CA MET A 35 -23.42 6.09 -1.85
C MET A 35 -22.85 5.81 -3.23
N ASP A 36 -23.71 5.36 -4.13
CA ASP A 36 -23.34 5.10 -5.51
C ASP A 36 -23.44 6.38 -6.37
N PHE A 37 -23.17 6.24 -7.68
CA PHE A 37 -23.23 7.39 -8.57
C PHE A 37 -24.67 7.88 -8.84
N ASP A 38 -25.66 7.02 -8.67
CA ASP A 38 -27.07 7.38 -8.88
C ASP A 38 -27.56 8.23 -7.70
N ASP A 39 -27.16 7.89 -6.47
CA ASP A 39 -27.34 8.73 -5.28
C ASP A 39 -26.70 10.10 -5.46
N VAL A 40 -25.44 10.12 -5.93
CA VAL A 40 -24.72 11.37 -6.23
C VAL A 40 -25.46 12.18 -7.30
N SER A 41 -25.98 11.51 -8.33
CA SER A 41 -26.75 12.16 -9.39
C SER A 41 -28.01 12.82 -8.85
N GLN A 42 -28.73 12.18 -7.91
CA GLN A 42 -29.87 12.79 -7.23
C GLN A 42 -29.48 14.01 -6.39
N ILE A 43 -28.42 13.91 -5.60
CA ILE A 43 -27.89 15.04 -4.80
C ILE A 43 -27.57 16.23 -5.72
N LEU A 44 -26.93 15.97 -6.87
CA LEU A 44 -26.59 16.98 -7.87
C LEU A 44 -27.84 17.65 -8.46
N ARG A 45 -28.84 16.87 -8.86
CA ARG A 45 -30.13 17.39 -9.39
C ARG A 45 -30.80 18.32 -8.39
N ILE A 46 -30.95 17.87 -7.13
CA ILE A 46 -31.56 18.67 -6.06
C ILE A 46 -30.77 19.96 -5.83
N HIS A 47 -29.44 19.89 -5.87
CA HIS A 47 -28.61 21.06 -5.66
C HIS A 47 -28.71 22.08 -6.80
N ILE A 48 -28.81 21.61 -8.05
CA ILE A 48 -29.05 22.48 -9.21
C ILE A 48 -30.44 23.12 -9.11
N PHE A 49 -31.46 22.35 -8.75
CA PHE A 49 -32.83 22.86 -8.56
C PHE A 49 -32.89 23.96 -7.49
N LYS A 50 -32.28 23.73 -6.32
CA LYS A 50 -32.18 24.74 -5.24
C LYS A 50 -31.50 26.03 -5.69
N LYS A 51 -30.57 25.94 -6.64
CA LYS A 51 -29.86 27.09 -7.21
C LYS A 51 -30.47 27.60 -8.51
N TRP A 52 -31.54 26.99 -9.02
CA TRP A 52 -32.11 27.32 -10.31
C TRP A 52 -32.51 28.79 -10.39
N HIS A 53 -33.01 29.36 -9.29
CA HIS A 53 -33.35 30.77 -9.21
C HIS A 53 -32.17 31.71 -9.53
N LEU A 54 -30.92 31.30 -9.30
CA LEU A 54 -29.69 32.07 -9.59
C LEU A 54 -29.25 32.00 -11.06
N TYR A 55 -29.82 31.10 -11.85
CA TYR A 55 -29.46 30.96 -13.26
C TYR A 55 -29.91 32.18 -14.08
N ASP A 56 -28.97 32.78 -14.79
CA ASP A 56 -29.20 33.84 -15.77
C ASP A 56 -29.41 33.22 -17.16
N ASN A 57 -30.64 33.30 -17.67
CA ASN A 57 -31.04 32.70 -18.95
C ASN A 57 -30.44 33.39 -20.19
N ARG A 58 -29.71 34.50 -20.00
CA ARG A 58 -28.93 35.14 -21.07
C ARG A 58 -27.59 34.42 -21.32
N LYS A 59 -27.14 33.62 -20.35
CA LYS A 59 -25.88 32.88 -20.41
C LYS A 59 -26.12 31.42 -20.81
N PRO A 60 -25.12 30.74 -21.39
CA PRO A 60 -25.24 29.32 -21.68
C PRO A 60 -25.40 28.49 -20.40
N LEU A 61 -26.28 27.50 -20.45
CA LEU A 61 -26.65 26.66 -19.31
C LEU A 61 -25.51 25.72 -18.87
N ASN A 62 -24.88 25.03 -19.84
CA ASN A 62 -23.90 23.97 -19.56
C ASN A 62 -22.72 24.43 -18.71
N PRO A 63 -22.07 25.58 -18.95
CA PRO A 63 -20.99 26.06 -18.10
C PRO A 63 -21.43 26.34 -16.65
N TRP A 64 -22.64 26.88 -16.48
CA TRP A 64 -23.20 27.18 -15.16
C TRP A 64 -23.51 25.89 -14.38
N ILE A 65 -24.19 24.92 -15.01
CA ILE A 65 -24.42 23.59 -14.44
C ILE A 65 -23.09 22.92 -14.08
N ASN A 66 -22.11 22.93 -14.99
CA ASN A 66 -20.82 22.27 -14.79
C ASN A 66 -20.05 22.82 -13.59
N ARG A 67 -20.13 24.14 -13.35
CA ARG A 67 -19.54 24.77 -12.16
C ARG A 67 -20.20 24.21 -10.89
N ILE A 68 -21.53 24.12 -10.87
CA ILE A 68 -22.29 23.59 -9.74
C ILE A 68 -21.92 22.13 -9.49
N ILE A 69 -21.98 21.29 -10.53
CA ILE A 69 -21.66 19.86 -10.42
C ILE A 69 -20.25 19.65 -9.89
N SER A 70 -19.26 20.32 -10.50
CA SER A 70 -17.85 20.17 -10.11
C SER A 70 -17.62 20.58 -8.65
N ASN A 71 -18.26 21.64 -8.20
CA ASN A 71 -18.15 22.10 -6.82
C ASN A 71 -18.85 21.14 -5.85
N GLN A 72 -20.02 20.61 -6.22
CA GLN A 72 -20.73 19.65 -5.39
C GLN A 72 -20.01 18.32 -5.26
N ILE A 73 -19.45 17.79 -6.35
CA ILE A 73 -18.61 16.58 -6.29
C ILE A 73 -17.41 16.81 -5.36
N LYS A 74 -16.69 17.94 -5.48
CA LYS A 74 -15.60 18.28 -4.56
C LYS A 74 -16.06 18.36 -3.10
N ASN A 75 -17.24 18.92 -2.85
CA ASN A 75 -17.80 19.00 -1.51
C ASN A 75 -18.17 17.62 -0.94
N LEU A 76 -18.77 16.74 -1.75
CA LEU A 76 -19.08 15.36 -1.35
C LEU A 76 -17.81 14.59 -1.01
N ILE A 77 -16.78 14.66 -1.84
CA ILE A 77 -15.47 14.02 -1.59
C ILE A 77 -14.86 14.56 -0.30
N ARG A 78 -14.83 15.89 -0.13
CA ARG A 78 -14.29 16.53 1.08
C ARG A 78 -15.07 16.11 2.32
N ASN A 79 -16.40 16.08 2.25
CA ASN A 79 -17.25 15.79 3.41
C ASN A 79 -17.18 14.32 3.83
N ASN A 80 -17.12 13.38 2.89
CA ASN A 80 -17.12 11.97 3.21
C ASN A 80 -15.71 11.41 3.51
N TYR A 81 -14.67 11.94 2.88
CA TYR A 81 -13.30 11.45 3.02
C TYR A 81 -12.35 12.52 3.57
N GLY A 82 -12.22 13.64 2.87
CA GLY A 82 -11.18 14.64 3.14
C GLY A 82 -11.23 15.27 4.54
N ASN A 83 -12.40 15.41 5.16
CA ASN A 83 -12.56 15.99 6.49
C ASN A 83 -12.02 15.10 7.61
N TYR A 84 -12.04 13.78 7.40
CA TYR A 84 -11.63 12.77 8.37
C TYR A 84 -10.19 12.32 8.16
N CYS A 85 -9.59 12.60 7.01
CA CYS A 85 -8.22 12.27 6.70
C CYS A 85 -7.21 12.85 7.70
N ARG A 86 -6.16 12.06 8.00
CA ARG A 86 -5.03 12.53 8.80
C ARG A 86 -4.34 13.73 8.14
N PRO A 87 -3.84 14.70 8.93
CA PRO A 87 -3.20 15.91 8.39
C PRO A 87 -1.97 15.58 7.53
N CYS A 88 -1.31 14.45 7.80
CA CYS A 88 -0.11 14.01 7.09
C CYS A 88 -0.31 13.82 5.58
N LEU A 89 -1.53 13.52 5.10
CA LEU A 89 -1.79 13.38 3.66
C LEU A 89 -1.57 14.67 2.85
N LYS A 90 -1.51 15.82 3.54
CA LYS A 90 -1.31 17.14 2.93
C LYS A 90 -0.14 17.89 3.57
N CYS A 91 0.65 17.21 4.40
CA CYS A 91 1.72 17.82 5.17
C CYS A 91 3.01 17.85 4.34
N ALA A 92 3.68 19.00 4.30
CA ALA A 92 4.98 19.13 3.62
C ALA A 92 6.10 18.30 4.28
N ALA A 93 5.96 17.94 5.56
CA ALA A 93 6.92 17.13 6.29
C ALA A 93 6.65 15.61 6.23
N ALA A 94 5.60 15.18 5.53
CA ALA A 94 5.29 13.76 5.39
C ALA A 94 6.22 13.12 4.34
N GLU A 95 6.80 11.98 4.70
CA GLU A 95 7.65 11.17 3.82
C GLU A 95 6.95 9.85 3.45
N ALA A 96 7.66 8.95 2.76
CA ALA A 96 7.12 7.66 2.35
C ALA A 96 6.57 6.86 3.55
N GLY A 97 5.39 6.25 3.36
CA GLY A 97 4.73 5.47 4.40
C GLY A 97 4.21 6.33 5.57
N ASP A 98 4.64 5.99 6.77
CA ASP A 98 4.31 6.67 8.02
C ASP A 98 5.44 7.55 8.56
N LEU A 99 6.46 7.82 7.74
CA LEU A 99 7.60 8.65 8.12
C LEU A 99 7.25 10.16 8.11
N CYS A 100 7.99 10.92 8.91
CA CYS A 100 7.87 12.36 9.05
C CYS A 100 9.23 12.98 9.28
N TYR A 101 9.64 13.94 8.44
CA TYR A 101 10.94 14.60 8.53
C TYR A 101 11.16 15.33 9.88
N ILE A 102 10.10 15.90 10.47
CA ILE A 102 10.21 16.69 11.72
C ILE A 102 10.22 15.81 12.97
N TYR A 103 9.40 14.74 12.99
CA TYR A 103 9.14 13.95 14.19
C TYR A 103 9.59 12.49 14.07
N GLY A 104 10.31 12.14 12.99
CA GLY A 104 10.64 10.77 12.60
C GLY A 104 9.46 9.98 12.05
N LYS A 105 8.32 9.99 12.76
CA LYS A 105 7.09 9.24 12.42
C LYS A 105 5.83 10.09 12.56
N GLN A 106 4.83 9.81 11.73
CA GLN A 106 3.47 10.35 11.79
C GLN A 106 2.75 9.83 13.05
N SER A 107 2.97 10.49 14.18
CA SER A 107 2.48 10.07 15.49
C SER A 107 1.95 11.25 16.32
N GLU A 108 1.44 10.97 17.52
CA GLU A 108 0.96 11.98 18.47
C GLU A 108 2.06 12.92 18.98
N ALA A 109 3.33 12.67 18.65
CA ALA A 109 4.42 13.64 18.81
C ALA A 109 4.16 14.94 18.03
N CYS A 110 3.45 14.87 16.90
CA CYS A 110 3.02 16.04 16.14
C CYS A 110 1.70 16.59 16.71
N PRO A 111 1.62 17.88 17.13
CA PRO A 111 0.40 18.45 17.71
C PRO A 111 -0.82 18.39 16.78
N LEU A 112 -0.62 18.56 15.46
CA LEU A 112 -1.69 18.45 14.47
C LEU A 112 -2.22 17.03 14.37
N TYR A 113 -1.31 16.04 14.39
CA TYR A 113 -1.68 14.63 14.38
C TYR A 113 -2.38 14.24 15.68
N ALA A 114 -1.87 14.68 16.84
CA ALA A 114 -2.48 14.41 18.14
C ALA A 114 -3.91 14.95 18.23
N ASN A 115 -4.14 16.18 17.76
CA ASN A 115 -5.48 16.75 17.71
C ASN A 115 -6.41 15.96 16.79
N TRP A 116 -5.93 15.57 15.61
CA TRP A 116 -6.67 14.69 14.70
C TRP A 116 -6.97 13.32 15.32
N ALA A 117 -6.00 12.72 16.01
CA ALA A 117 -6.11 11.43 16.68
C ALA A 117 -7.25 11.44 17.71
N LYS A 118 -7.36 12.53 18.49
CA LYS A 118 -8.40 12.70 19.50
C LYS A 118 -9.79 12.99 18.90
N THR A 119 -9.86 13.76 17.82
CA THR A 119 -11.15 14.30 17.32
C THR A 119 -11.75 13.53 16.15
N LYS A 120 -10.91 12.93 15.29
CA LYS A 120 -11.32 12.47 13.94
C LYS A 120 -10.89 11.05 13.60
N LYS A 121 -9.92 10.47 14.30
CA LYS A 121 -9.41 9.11 14.03
C LYS A 121 -10.48 8.03 14.15
N GLN A 122 -11.36 8.11 15.15
CA GLN A 122 -12.46 7.16 15.28
C GLN A 122 -13.41 7.20 14.08
N ALA A 123 -13.84 8.41 13.68
CA ALA A 123 -14.69 8.58 12.52
C ALA A 123 -13.98 8.21 11.21
N TYR A 124 -12.67 8.44 11.11
CA TYR A 124 -11.85 7.99 9.98
C TYR A 124 -11.88 6.46 9.88
N ASN A 125 -11.54 5.76 10.97
CA ASN A 125 -11.51 4.30 11.02
C ASN A 125 -12.89 3.66 10.75
N ALA A 126 -13.98 4.29 11.20
CA ALA A 126 -15.33 3.77 10.99
C ALA A 126 -15.85 4.02 9.55
N LYS A 127 -15.41 5.10 8.90
CA LYS A 127 -15.93 5.52 7.57
C LYS A 127 -15.10 4.98 6.42
N LEU A 128 -13.85 4.64 6.67
CA LEU A 128 -12.97 4.10 5.64
C LEU A 128 -12.86 2.60 5.83
N PRO A 129 -13.27 1.81 4.82
CA PRO A 129 -12.90 0.41 4.82
C PRO A 129 -11.38 0.35 4.91
N VAL A 130 -10.90 -0.37 5.93
CA VAL A 130 -9.48 -0.64 6.09
C VAL A 130 -9.09 -1.57 4.94
N CYS A 131 -7.88 -1.41 4.39
CA CYS A 131 -7.40 -2.31 3.35
C CYS A 131 -7.39 -3.73 3.91
N ILE A 132 -7.80 -4.72 3.13
CA ILE A 132 -7.72 -6.15 3.52
C ILE A 132 -6.29 -6.50 3.96
N ASP A 133 -5.28 -5.85 3.36
CA ASP A 133 -3.87 -6.02 3.72
C ASP A 133 -3.55 -5.64 5.17
N ASP A 134 -4.23 -4.62 5.72
CA ASP A 134 -4.09 -4.16 7.11
C ASP A 134 -4.87 -5.06 8.10
N HIS A 135 -5.62 -6.05 7.60
CA HIS A 135 -6.35 -7.06 8.37
C HIS A 135 -5.78 -8.47 8.16
N SER A 136 -4.51 -8.56 7.76
CA SER A 136 -3.80 -9.83 7.67
C SER A 136 -4.01 -10.70 8.91
N HIS A 137 -4.00 -10.15 10.14
CA HIS A 137 -4.26 -10.94 11.36
C HIS A 137 -5.70 -11.50 11.49
N GLU A 138 -6.73 -10.80 11.03
CA GLU A 138 -8.13 -11.26 11.12
C GLU A 138 -8.46 -12.27 9.99
N ILE A 139 -7.77 -12.17 8.86
CA ILE A 139 -7.92 -13.04 7.69
C ILE A 139 -7.02 -14.29 7.80
N ASN A 140 -5.83 -14.15 8.40
CA ASN A 140 -4.88 -15.24 8.70
C ASN A 140 -5.37 -16.17 9.82
N ALA A 141 -6.57 -15.97 10.37
CA ALA A 141 -7.24 -17.02 11.15
C ALA A 141 -7.60 -18.24 10.27
N THR A 142 -7.53 -18.11 8.95
CA THR A 142 -7.36 -19.27 8.05
C THR A 142 -5.90 -19.69 8.14
N GLU A 143 -5.62 -20.85 8.75
CA GLU A 143 -4.28 -21.45 8.75
C GLU A 143 -3.74 -21.41 7.31
N TYR A 144 -2.74 -20.56 7.09
CA TYR A 144 -2.09 -20.44 5.81
C TYR A 144 -1.43 -21.79 5.51
N SER A 145 -2.07 -22.60 4.67
CA SER A 145 -1.53 -23.86 4.13
C SER A 145 -0.45 -23.62 3.07
N GLY A 146 0.23 -22.49 3.12
CA GLY A 146 1.39 -22.24 2.29
C GLY A 146 2.61 -22.98 2.81
N LEU A 147 3.58 -23.14 1.90
CA LEU A 147 4.85 -23.80 2.12
C LEU A 147 5.45 -23.42 3.48
N ASP A 148 5.58 -24.39 4.38
CA ASP A 148 6.27 -24.21 5.67
C ASP A 148 7.78 -24.15 5.42
N VAL A 149 8.25 -22.97 4.99
CA VAL A 149 9.64 -22.67 4.69
C VAL A 149 10.54 -23.02 5.88
N ILE A 150 10.05 -22.88 7.11
CA ILE A 150 10.79 -23.17 8.34
C ILE A 150 11.02 -24.67 8.48
N SER A 151 9.97 -25.48 8.31
CA SER A 151 10.09 -26.95 8.29
C SER A 151 10.95 -27.45 7.14
N MET A 152 10.83 -26.85 5.94
CA MET A 152 11.65 -27.19 4.78
C MET A 152 13.14 -26.86 5.00
N MET A 153 13.45 -25.71 5.58
CA MET A 153 14.81 -25.35 6.00
C MET A 153 15.36 -26.34 7.02
N GLY A 154 14.53 -26.78 7.98
CA GLY A 154 14.90 -27.82 8.94
C GLY A 154 15.32 -29.13 8.25
N LYS A 155 14.50 -29.63 7.32
CA LYS A 155 14.80 -30.85 6.54
C LYS A 155 16.08 -30.71 5.71
N LEU A 156 16.26 -29.56 5.04
CA LEU A 156 17.47 -29.24 4.27
C LEU A 156 18.72 -29.25 5.15
N ASN A 157 18.66 -28.62 6.32
CA ASN A 157 19.79 -28.55 7.25
C ASN A 157 20.21 -29.94 7.76
N VAL A 158 19.25 -30.80 8.11
CA VAL A 158 19.52 -32.18 8.55
C VAL A 158 20.21 -32.98 7.45
N LYS A 159 19.71 -32.90 6.21
CA LYS A 159 20.29 -33.63 5.07
C LYS A 159 21.65 -33.07 4.66
N LEU A 160 21.86 -31.75 4.73
CA LEU A 160 23.17 -31.17 4.46
C LEU A 160 24.22 -31.57 5.49
N LYS A 161 23.82 -31.77 6.75
CA LYS A 161 24.73 -32.25 7.80
C LYS A 161 25.31 -33.63 7.51
N SER A 162 24.57 -34.50 6.83
CA SER A 162 25.05 -35.83 6.46
C SER A 162 25.85 -35.87 5.14
N VAL A 163 25.66 -34.89 4.25
CA VAL A 163 26.28 -34.85 2.92
C VAL A 163 27.54 -33.97 2.86
N LEU A 164 27.61 -32.91 3.67
CA LEU A 164 28.74 -32.00 3.70
C LEU A 164 29.90 -32.57 4.52
N LYS A 165 31.14 -32.29 4.08
CA LYS A 165 32.33 -32.62 4.87
C LYS A 165 32.33 -31.81 6.18
N PRO A 166 32.97 -32.28 7.27
CA PRO A 166 32.97 -31.56 8.55
C PRO A 166 33.42 -30.08 8.45
N ALA A 167 34.39 -29.78 7.60
CA ALA A 167 34.84 -28.41 7.35
C ALA A 167 33.83 -27.58 6.53
N GLU A 168 33.14 -28.19 5.57
CA GLU A 168 32.10 -27.53 4.77
C GLU A 168 30.85 -27.25 5.61
N TRP A 169 30.48 -28.19 6.51
CA TRP A 169 29.37 -28.03 7.44
C TRP A 169 29.60 -26.85 8.39
N LYS A 170 30.81 -26.74 8.98
CA LYS A 170 31.14 -25.60 9.85
C LYS A 170 30.99 -24.24 9.15
N ILE A 171 31.41 -24.16 7.89
CA ILE A 171 31.25 -22.95 7.07
C ILE A 171 29.76 -22.69 6.77
N TYR A 172 28.99 -23.74 6.44
CA TYR A 172 27.56 -23.63 6.21
C TYR A 172 26.80 -23.12 7.45
N GLU A 173 27.06 -23.73 8.61
CA GLU A 173 26.46 -23.39 9.89
C GLU A 173 26.78 -21.95 10.30
N ALA A 174 28.04 -21.53 10.19
CA ALA A 174 28.44 -20.15 10.48
C ALA A 174 27.70 -19.13 9.59
N LEU A 175 27.64 -19.37 8.28
CA LEU A 175 27.10 -18.40 7.31
C LEU A 175 25.58 -18.38 7.25
N TYR A 176 24.92 -19.55 7.27
CA TYR A 176 23.50 -19.68 6.93
C TYR A 176 22.60 -19.99 8.14
N ILE A 177 23.16 -20.43 9.27
CA ILE A 177 22.40 -20.68 10.50
C ILE A 177 22.69 -19.58 11.54
N ASN A 178 23.97 -19.28 11.76
CA ASN A 178 24.40 -18.33 12.79
C ASN A 178 24.58 -16.89 12.28
N ASN A 179 24.39 -16.66 10.98
CA ASN A 179 24.49 -15.35 10.33
C ASN A 179 25.82 -14.61 10.61
N VAL A 180 26.92 -15.36 10.64
CA VAL A 180 28.28 -14.84 10.83
C VAL A 180 28.83 -14.32 9.49
N SER A 181 29.64 -13.26 9.53
CA SER A 181 30.25 -12.68 8.33
C SER A 181 31.25 -13.65 7.68
N GLU A 182 31.54 -13.46 6.38
CA GLU A 182 32.56 -14.27 5.68
C GLU A 182 33.96 -14.07 6.27
N GLU A 183 34.25 -12.88 6.77
CA GLU A 183 35.55 -12.51 7.35
C GLU A 183 35.78 -13.20 8.70
N ASP A 184 34.75 -13.17 9.55
CA ASP A 184 34.78 -13.83 10.86
C ASP A 184 34.78 -15.36 10.70
N THR A 185 34.04 -15.87 9.70
CA THR A 185 34.06 -17.30 9.36
C THR A 185 35.44 -17.74 8.87
N ALA A 186 36.16 -16.90 8.12
CA ALA A 186 37.51 -17.22 7.67
C ALA A 186 38.51 -17.31 8.83
N THR A 187 38.37 -16.40 9.78
CA THR A 187 39.16 -16.35 11.00
C THR A 187 38.87 -17.58 11.87
N LEU A 188 37.60 -17.95 12.04
CA LEU A 188 37.17 -19.15 12.76
C LEU A 188 37.73 -20.44 12.15
N MET A 189 37.85 -20.48 10.82
CA MET A 189 38.40 -21.61 10.08
C MET A 189 39.94 -21.62 10.04
N GLY A 190 40.61 -20.63 10.65
CA GLY A 190 42.07 -20.54 10.74
C GLY A 190 42.77 -20.23 9.42
N TYR A 191 42.06 -19.65 8.44
CA TYR A 191 42.67 -19.25 7.17
C TYR A 191 43.58 -18.06 7.38
N LYS A 192 44.81 -18.14 6.87
CA LYS A 192 45.81 -17.07 6.95
C LYS A 192 46.00 -16.42 5.58
N THR A 193 46.33 -15.13 5.59
CA THR A 193 46.69 -14.34 4.41
C THR A 193 48.11 -13.85 4.56
N SER A 194 48.90 -13.96 3.50
CA SER A 194 50.27 -13.42 3.40
C SER A 194 50.31 -12.01 2.80
N GLU A 195 49.18 -11.45 2.37
CA GLU A 195 49.08 -10.16 1.67
C GLU A 195 48.36 -9.11 2.53
N LYS A 196 48.96 -7.91 2.68
CA LYS A 196 48.31 -6.77 3.35
C LYS A 196 47.06 -6.34 2.56
N ASN A 197 45.95 -6.08 3.27
CA ASN A 197 44.63 -5.64 2.75
C ASN A 197 43.77 -6.68 2.01
N ARG A 198 43.99 -7.98 2.19
CA ARG A 198 43.03 -9.02 1.76
C ARG A 198 42.44 -9.77 2.95
N VAL A 199 41.12 -9.96 2.92
CA VAL A 199 40.42 -10.82 3.89
C VAL A 199 41.00 -12.24 3.80
N PRO A 200 41.47 -12.82 4.92
CA PRO A 200 41.99 -14.18 4.93
C PRO A 200 40.96 -15.16 4.35
N GLY A 201 41.38 -16.14 3.55
CA GLY A 201 40.51 -17.24 3.13
C GLY A 201 39.34 -16.89 2.20
N TYR A 202 39.17 -15.65 1.72
CA TYR A 202 38.04 -15.23 0.86
C TYR A 202 37.81 -16.16 -0.35
N LYS A 203 38.88 -16.54 -1.06
CA LYS A 203 38.78 -17.45 -2.22
C LYS A 203 38.35 -18.86 -1.79
N GLN A 204 38.79 -19.32 -0.62
CA GLN A 204 38.45 -20.65 -0.10
C GLN A 204 36.99 -20.71 0.31
N ILE A 205 36.50 -19.71 1.06
CA ILE A 205 35.08 -19.59 1.43
C ILE A 205 34.20 -19.51 0.19
N LYS A 206 34.57 -18.66 -0.79
CA LYS A 206 33.82 -18.55 -2.05
C LYS A 206 33.74 -19.87 -2.81
N ASN A 207 34.82 -20.65 -2.84
CA ASN A 207 34.84 -21.97 -3.47
C ASN A 207 33.95 -22.97 -2.71
N VAL A 208 34.00 -22.98 -1.38
CA VAL A 208 33.15 -23.83 -0.54
C VAL A 208 31.68 -23.47 -0.70
N LYS A 209 31.30 -22.18 -0.72
CA LYS A 209 29.93 -21.72 -1.01
C LYS A 209 29.46 -22.24 -2.37
N LYS A 210 30.30 -22.11 -3.40
CA LYS A 210 29.98 -22.62 -4.74
C LYS A 210 29.78 -24.14 -4.73
N ALA A 211 30.62 -24.89 -4.00
CA ALA A 211 30.49 -26.33 -3.87
C ALA A 211 29.20 -26.74 -3.13
N ILE A 212 28.86 -26.07 -2.03
CA ILE A 212 27.62 -26.30 -1.26
C ILE A 212 26.39 -26.05 -2.16
N ILE A 213 26.34 -24.93 -2.88
CA ILE A 213 25.23 -24.60 -3.78
C ILE A 213 25.06 -25.66 -4.87
N GLN A 214 26.17 -26.17 -5.43
CA GLN A 214 26.09 -27.23 -6.45
C GLN A 214 25.58 -28.55 -5.87
N LYS A 215 25.99 -28.91 -4.65
CA LYS A 215 25.48 -30.10 -3.94
C LYS A 215 23.98 -29.97 -3.67
N VAL A 216 23.53 -28.83 -3.15
CA VAL A 216 22.10 -28.55 -2.93
C VAL A 216 21.32 -28.65 -4.24
N LYS A 217 21.78 -27.98 -5.30
CA LYS A 217 21.13 -28.04 -6.63
C LYS A 217 21.03 -29.46 -7.17
N LYS A 218 22.04 -30.31 -6.93
CA LYS A 218 22.02 -31.71 -7.33
C LYS A 218 20.97 -32.49 -6.52
N MET A 219 20.96 -32.32 -5.19
CA MET A 219 19.98 -32.98 -4.31
C MET A 219 18.53 -32.61 -4.66
N LEU A 220 18.29 -31.36 -5.06
CA LEU A 220 16.98 -30.91 -5.52
C LEU A 220 16.57 -31.54 -6.86
N LYS A 221 17.52 -31.83 -7.74
CA LYS A 221 17.25 -32.50 -9.02
C LYS A 221 17.06 -34.01 -8.85
N ASP A 222 17.81 -34.61 -7.93
CA ASP A 222 17.79 -36.05 -7.65
C ASP A 222 16.56 -36.45 -6.78
N GLY A 223 15.76 -35.48 -6.33
CA GLY A 223 14.59 -35.72 -5.48
C GLY A 223 14.92 -36.04 -4.02
N ASP A 224 16.18 -35.83 -3.60
CA ASP A 224 16.63 -36.07 -2.22
C ASP A 224 15.96 -35.14 -1.19
N ILE A 225 15.39 -34.02 -1.65
CA ILE A 225 14.67 -33.03 -0.86
C ILE A 225 13.47 -32.56 -1.68
N GLU A 226 12.26 -32.91 -1.24
CA GLU A 226 11.01 -32.40 -1.80
C GLU A 226 10.77 -30.96 -1.32
N ILE A 227 10.63 -30.04 -2.29
CA ILE A 227 10.34 -28.61 -2.04
C ILE A 227 8.87 -28.27 -2.40
N LEU A 228 8.09 -29.23 -2.90
CA LEU A 228 6.68 -29.09 -3.28
C LEU A 228 5.90 -30.32 -2.87
#